data_AF-A0A929PHY5-F1
#
_entry.id   AF-A0A929PHY5-F1
#
_cell.length_a   1.000
_cell.length_b   1.000
_cell.length_c   1.000
_cell.angle_alpha   90.00
_cell.angle_beta   90.00
_cell.angle_gamma   90.00
#
_symmetry.space_group_name_H-M   'P 1'
#
loop_
_entity.id
_entity.type
_entity.pdbx_description
1 polymer ?
#
loop_
_entity_poly.entity_id
_entity_poly.type
_entity_poly.pdbx_seq_one_letter_code
_entity_poly.pdbx_strand_id
1 'polypeptide(L)' 'MSNNSIPIIPRPVPTQPIKVNLDDLESIQCEGCDGKDFDLIWNIRKVPAMLSKSGKESLFPVAYFRCTSCLKVTKIIHQG' A
#
# COMPACT_ATOMS: atom_id res chain seq x y z
N MET A 1 16.82 -39.65 8.07
CA MET A 1 15.79 -38.59 8.01
C MET A 1 16.34 -37.40 8.80
N SER A 2 16.86 -36.37 8.14
CA SER A 2 17.44 -35.18 8.81
C SER A 2 16.37 -34.08 8.88
N ASN A 3 15.86 -33.81 10.07
CA ASN A 3 14.89 -32.73 10.30
C ASN A 3 15.64 -31.41 10.47
N ASN A 4 15.61 -30.60 9.42
CA ASN A 4 16.23 -29.28 9.41
C ASN A 4 15.18 -28.23 9.83
N SER A 5 15.10 -27.96 11.13
CA SER A 5 14.21 -26.95 11.70
C SER A 5 14.81 -25.56 11.49
N ILE A 6 14.14 -24.71 10.69
CA ILE A 6 14.52 -23.30 10.52
C ILE A 6 14.19 -22.56 11.83
N PRO A 7 15.15 -21.86 12.47
CA PRO A 7 14.88 -21.09 13.67
C PRO A 7 14.01 -19.86 13.32
N ILE A 8 12.87 -19.74 14.00
CA ILE A 8 11.96 -18.60 13.85
C ILE A 8 12.49 -17.46 14.72
N ILE A 9 13.23 -16.52 14.14
CA ILE A 9 13.69 -15.32 14.84
C ILE A 9 12.49 -14.36 14.94
N PRO A 10 11.99 -14.02 16.14
CA PRO A 10 10.93 -13.04 16.27
C PRO A 10 11.43 -11.70 15.74
N ARG A 11 10.72 -11.10 14.76
CA ARG A 11 11.03 -9.74 14.32
C ARG A 11 10.82 -8.79 15.52
N PRO A 12 11.84 -8.06 15.99
CA PRO A 12 11.63 -7.07 17.03
C PRO A 12 10.63 -6.04 16.52
N VAL A 13 9.44 -6.04 17.12
CA VAL A 13 8.42 -5.03 16.84
C VAL A 13 8.83 -3.79 17.64
N PRO A 14 9.12 -2.65 16.99
CA PRO A 14 9.41 -1.42 17.71
C PRO A 14 8.23 -1.09 18.62
N THR A 15 8.43 -1.13 19.93
CA THR A 15 7.39 -0.90 20.96
C THR A 15 7.21 0.58 21.31
N GLN A 16 8.05 1.46 20.76
CA GLN A 16 7.97 2.89 21.05
C GLN A 16 7.14 3.60 19.98
N PRO A 17 6.11 4.39 20.36
CA PRO A 17 5.38 5.22 19.43
C PRO A 17 6.36 6.25 18.82
N ILE A 18 6.43 6.27 17.49
CA ILE A 18 7.24 7.26 16.77
C ILE A 18 6.62 8.63 17.04
N LYS A 19 7.34 9.50 17.75
CA LYS A 19 6.98 10.91 17.89
C LYS A 19 7.46 11.64 16.64
N VAL A 20 6.59 11.74 15.65
CA VAL A 20 6.84 12.50 14.43
C VAL A 20 6.12 13.85 14.53
N ASN A 21 6.85 14.93 14.30
CA ASN A 21 6.26 16.23 14.04
C ASN A 21 5.94 16.29 12.54
N LEU A 22 4.67 16.55 12.20
CA LEU A 22 4.23 16.55 10.80
C LEU A 22 4.85 17.70 10.00
N ASP A 23 5.21 18.81 10.65
CA ASP A 23 5.83 19.97 10.01
C ASP A 23 7.27 19.69 9.53
N ASP A 24 7.92 18.68 10.10
CA ASP A 24 9.29 18.26 9.74
C ASP A 24 9.31 17.22 8.61
N LEU A 25 8.14 16.82 8.08
CA LEU A 25 8.02 15.81 7.05
C LEU A 25 7.95 16.41 5.65
N GLU A 26 8.64 15.77 4.69
CA GLU A 26 8.50 16.12 3.28
C GLU A 26 7.13 15.70 2.74
N SER A 27 6.44 16.65 2.11
CA SER A 27 5.20 16.36 1.40
C SER A 27 5.50 15.75 0.05
N ILE A 28 4.79 14.66 -0.28
CA ILE A 28 4.86 14.04 -1.60
C ILE A 28 4.26 15.00 -2.63
N GLN A 29 4.96 15.18 -3.76
CA GLN A 29 4.48 15.99 -4.87
C GLN A 29 4.03 15.10 -6.02
N CYS A 30 3.01 15.55 -6.75
CA CYS A 30 2.56 14.85 -7.93
C CYS A 30 3.60 14.96 -9.04
N GLU A 31 4.16 13.82 -9.47
CA GLU A 31 5.09 13.72 -10.61
C GLU A 31 4.56 14.27 -11.95
N GLY A 32 3.28 14.65 -12.03
CA GLY A 32 2.66 15.18 -13.24
C GLY A 32 2.44 16.70 -13.23
N CYS A 33 2.42 17.35 -12.06
CA CYS A 33 2.07 18.77 -11.96
C CYS A 33 2.55 19.48 -10.68
N ASP A 34 3.35 18.82 -9.84
CA ASP A 34 3.86 19.30 -8.54
C ASP A 34 2.77 19.66 -7.49
N GLY A 35 1.52 19.28 -7.75
CA GLY A 35 0.42 19.38 -6.79
C GLY A 35 0.66 18.52 -5.53
N LYS A 36 0.20 18.99 -4.38
CA LYS A 36 0.46 18.38 -3.05
C LYS A 36 -0.74 17.65 -2.44
N ASP A 37 -1.93 17.86 -3.00
CA ASP A 37 -3.17 17.28 -2.49
C ASP A 37 -3.62 16.07 -3.33
N PHE A 38 -4.17 15.07 -2.64
CA PHE A 38 -4.56 13.80 -3.22
C PHE A 38 -5.87 13.27 -2.65
N ASP A 39 -6.72 12.71 -3.51
CA ASP A 39 -7.86 11.90 -3.12
C ASP A 39 -7.45 10.43 -2.94
N LEU A 40 -7.98 9.76 -1.91
CA LEU A 40 -7.94 8.30 -1.82
C LEU A 40 -9.03 7.71 -2.73
N ILE A 41 -8.63 6.89 -3.70
CA ILE A 41 -9.54 6.23 -4.65
C ILE A 41 -9.36 4.72 -4.63
N TRP A 42 -10.42 3.99 -4.99
CA TRP A 42 -10.41 2.54 -5.09
C TRP A 42 -10.47 2.10 -6.54
N ASN A 43 -9.48 1.34 -6.99
CA ASN A 43 -9.59 0.60 -8.24
C ASN A 43 -10.02 -0.83 -7.90
N ILE A 44 -11.24 -1.17 -8.30
CA ILE A 44 -11.83 -2.46 -7.98
C ILE A 44 -11.67 -3.38 -9.19
N ARG A 45 -11.00 -4.51 -8.99
CA ARG A 45 -10.81 -5.54 -10.00
C ARG A 45 -11.76 -6.70 -9.76
N LYS A 46 -12.32 -7.23 -10.84
CA LYS A 46 -13.11 -8.46 -10.82
C LYS A 46 -12.16 -9.66 -10.85
N VAL A 47 -12.25 -10.54 -9.87
CA VAL A 47 -11.46 -11.77 -9.79
C VAL A 47 -12.35 -12.94 -10.22
N PRO A 48 -12.03 -13.60 -11.35
CA PRO A 48 -12.76 -14.79 -11.78
C PRO A 48 -12.72 -15.90 -10.73
N ALA A 49 -13.79 -16.69 -10.66
CA ALA A 49 -13.94 -17.82 -9.75
C ALA A 49 -12.73 -18.78 -9.76
N MET A 50 -12.15 -19.04 -10.94
CA MET A 50 -10.98 -19.92 -11.11
C MET A 50 -9.72 -19.43 -10.38
N LEU A 51 -9.54 -18.11 -10.27
CA LEU A 51 -8.39 -17.51 -9.58
C LEU A 51 -8.69 -17.21 -8.10
N SER A 52 -9.97 -17.27 -7.72
CA SER A 52 -10.43 -17.03 -6.37
C SER A 52 -10.25 -18.28 -5.52
N LYS A 53 -9.61 -18.13 -4.35
CA LYS A 53 -9.45 -19.23 -3.38
C LYS A 53 -10.80 -19.82 -2.90
N SER A 54 -11.89 -19.05 -3.03
CA SER A 54 -13.23 -19.50 -2.66
C SER A 54 -13.99 -20.20 -3.79
N GLY A 55 -13.44 -20.22 -5.02
CA GLY A 55 -14.15 -20.73 -6.20
C GLY A 55 -15.35 -19.89 -6.64
N LYS A 56 -15.52 -18.69 -6.06
CA LYS A 56 -16.58 -17.74 -6.44
C LYS A 56 -15.97 -16.46 -7.00
N GLU A 57 -16.71 -15.84 -7.90
CA GLU A 57 -16.42 -14.49 -8.38
C GLU A 57 -16.33 -13.52 -7.21
N SER A 58 -15.28 -12.70 -7.18
CA SER A 58 -15.05 -11.75 -6.10
C SER A 58 -14.52 -10.41 -6.61
N LEU A 59 -14.71 -9.37 -5.80
CA LEU A 59 -14.17 -8.03 -6.06
C LEU A 59 -12.93 -7.84 -5.21
N PHE A 60 -11.83 -7.40 -5.84
CA PHE A 60 -10.58 -7.10 -5.17
C PHE A 60 -10.31 -5.58 -5.27
N PRO A 61 -10.50 -4.83 -4.18
CA PRO A 61 -10.23 -3.40 -4.16
C PRO A 61 -8.74 -3.15 -3.93
N VAL A 62 -8.15 -2.24 -4.70
CA VAL A 62 -6.81 -1.70 -4.47
C VAL A 62 -6.90 -0.20 -4.30
N ALA A 63 -6.38 0.30 -3.18
CA ALA A 63 -6.32 1.72 -2.88
C ALA A 63 -5.22 2.41 -3.70
N TYR A 64 -5.52 3.58 -4.22
CA TYR A 64 -4.57 4.47 -4.89
C TYR A 64 -4.79 5.91 -4.44
N PHE A 65 -3.77 6.75 -4.64
CA PHE A 65 -3.91 8.19 -4.50
C PHE A 65 -4.01 8.84 -5.87
N ARG A 66 -4.95 9.77 -6.02
CA ARG A 66 -5.13 10.55 -7.25
C ARG A 66 -4.89 12.02 -6.95
N CYS A 67 -4.00 12.66 -7.69
CA CYS A 67 -3.75 14.09 -7.56
C CYS A 67 -5.05 14.87 -7.83
N THR A 68 -5.39 15.83 -6.98
CA THR A 68 -6.61 16.64 -7.14
C THR A 68 -6.47 17.65 -8.28
N SER A 69 -5.24 18.11 -8.56
CA SER A 69 -4.98 19.13 -9.60
C SER A 69 -4.98 18.58 -11.03
N CYS A 70 -4.27 17.48 -11.29
CA CYS A 70 -4.12 16.93 -12.66
C CYS A 70 -4.74 15.54 -12.85
N LEU A 71 -5.36 14.96 -11.81
CA LEU A 71 -6.03 13.65 -11.84
C LEU A 71 -5.13 12.45 -12.14
N LYS A 72 -3.80 12.63 -12.19
CA LYS A 72 -2.84 11.53 -12.29
C LYS A 72 -2.96 10.61 -11.07
N VAL A 73 -3.03 9.30 -11.33
CA VAL A 73 -3.08 8.26 -10.28
C VAL A 73 -1.66 7.81 -9.97
N THR A 74 -1.23 7.99 -8.73
CA THR A 74 0.08 7.56 -8.25
C THR A 74 -0.08 6.25 -7.48
N LYS A 75 0.79 5.28 -7.79
CA LYS A 75 0.99 4.12 -6.93
C LYS A 75 1.89 4.56 -5.79
N ILE A 76 1.35 5.11 -4.71
CA ILE A 76 2.14 5.33 -3.50
C ILE A 76 2.33 3.96 -2.85
N ILE A 77 3.20 3.16 -3.46
CA ILE A 77 3.84 2.03 -2.81
C ILE A 77 5.10 2.64 -2.22
N HIS A 78 5.15 2.75 -0.90
CA HIS A 78 6.39 3.01 -0.20
C HIS A 78 7.33 1.85 -0.54
N GLN A 79 8.23 2.06 -1.51
CA GLN A 79 9.40 1.21 -1.64
C GLN A 79 10.22 1.49 -0.38
N GLY A 80 10.33 0.47 0.46
CA GLY A 80 11.32 0.43 1.53
C GLY A 80 12.70 0.14 0.98
#